data_AF-A0A9X8VB48-F1
#
_entry.id   AF-A0A9X8VB48-F1
#
_cell.length_a   1.000
_cell.length_b   1.000
_cell.length_c   1.000
_cell.angle_alpha   90.00
_cell.angle_beta   90.00
_cell.angle_gamma   90.00
#
_symmetry.space_group_name_H-M   'P 1'
#
loop_
_entity.id
_entity.type
_entity.pdbx_description
1 polymer ?
#
loop_
_entity_poly.entity_id
_entity_poly.type
_entity_poly.pdbx_seq_one_letter_code
_entity_poly.pdbx_strand_id
1 'polypeptide(L)'
;DYHNKIEAGNSRIATSSTGTAVYQWENVPKAVVQGLEGSLNVPVSETVTWSNNATYMIENKNKTTGDYLSVIPKFTVNSTLSWQATQDLSMQSTLTWYGRQ
;
A
#
# COMPACT_ATOMS: atom_id res chain seq x y z
N ASP A 1 8.36 12.42 2.03
CA ASP A 1 8.26 12.41 3.51
C ASP A 1 6.81 12.50 3.95
N TYR A 2 6.32 11.42 4.55
CA TYR A 2 5.02 11.43 5.21
C TYR A 2 5.22 12.05 6.59
N HIS A 3 4.49 13.12 6.90
CA HIS A 3 4.48 13.73 8.22
C HIS A 3 3.11 13.46 8.86
N ASN A 4 3.09 13.13 10.15
CA ASN A 4 1.87 12.99 10.97
C ASN A 4 1.10 11.66 10.89
N LYS A 5 1.80 10.51 11.07
CA LYS A 5 1.11 9.30 11.54
C LYS A 5 1.07 9.32 13.07
N ILE A 6 -0.11 9.06 13.63
CA ILE A 6 -0.33 8.94 15.07
C ILE A 6 -0.04 7.48 15.48
N GLU A 7 0.97 7.26 16.33
CA GLU A 7 1.30 5.96 16.92
C GLU A 7 1.34 6.07 18.44
N ALA A 8 1.14 4.95 19.14
CA ALA A 8 1.26 4.94 20.59
C ALA A 8 2.71 5.29 20.96
N GLY A 9 2.90 6.34 21.77
CA GLY A 9 4.21 6.77 22.22
C GLY A 9 4.89 5.68 23.04
N ASN A 10 6.20 5.50 22.85
CA ASN A 10 6.98 4.48 23.56
C ASN A 10 7.44 4.93 24.96
N SER A 11 7.21 6.21 25.32
CA SER A 11 7.50 6.77 26.64
C SER A 11 6.27 6.77 27.54
N ARG A 12 6.39 6.14 28.70
CA ARG A 12 5.36 6.15 29.75
C ARG A 12 5.22 7.56 30.34
N ILE A 13 4.04 8.17 30.18
CA ILE A 13 3.76 9.52 30.70
C ILE A 13 3.24 9.52 32.14
N ALA A 14 2.61 8.43 32.56
CA ALA A 14 2.11 8.26 33.92
C ALA A 14 1.91 6.78 34.25
N THR A 15 1.70 6.49 35.53
CA THR A 15 1.23 5.19 35.98
C THR A 15 -0.10 5.41 36.70
N SER A 16 -1.14 4.69 36.29
CA SER A 16 -2.45 4.73 36.93
C SER A 16 -2.35 4.27 38.39
N SER A 17 -3.31 4.65 39.23
CA SER A 17 -3.41 4.24 40.64
C SER A 17 -3.44 2.71 40.84
N THR A 18 -3.71 1.95 39.78
CA THR A 18 -3.70 0.48 39.72
C THR A 18 -2.39 -0.12 39.18
N GLY A 19 -1.33 0.68 38.98
CA GLY A 19 -0.03 0.20 38.51
C GLY A 19 0.10 0.04 36.99
N THR A 20 -0.93 0.41 36.22
CA THR A 20 -0.92 0.30 34.76
C THR A 20 -0.18 1.48 34.12
N ALA A 21 0.73 1.20 33.18
CA ALA A 21 1.45 2.23 32.44
C ALA A 21 0.51 2.98 31.47
N VAL A 22 0.51 4.31 31.55
CA VAL A 22 -0.25 5.20 30.67
C VAL A 22 0.70 5.76 29.63
N TYR A 23 0.31 5.63 28.36
CA TYR A 23 1.03 6.13 27.19
C TYR A 23 0.17 7.19 26.50
N GLN A 24 0.82 8.16 25.86
CA GLN A 24 0.15 9.15 25.01
C GLN A 24 0.36 8.80 23.54
N TRP A 25 -0.61 9.16 22.71
CA TRP A 25 -0.44 9.11 21.27
C TRP A 25 0.56 10.19 20.84
N GLU A 26 1.62 9.81 20.13
CA GLU A 26 2.66 10.73 19.66
C GLU A 26 2.69 10.75 18.12
N ASN A 27 2.98 11.93 17.56
CA ASN A 27 3.21 12.06 16.13
C ASN A 27 4.60 11.53 15.80
N VAL A 28 4.66 10.51 14.94
CA VAL A 28 5.93 9.98 14.43
C VAL A 28 6.66 11.09 13.66
N PRO A 29 7.87 11.50 14.07
CA PRO A 29 8.50 12.72 13.55
C PRO A 29 9.02 12.56 12.11
N LYS A 30 9.41 11.35 11.68
CA LYS A 30 9.89 11.10 10.31
C LYS A 30 9.48 9.72 9.81
N ALA A 31 8.60 9.73 8.81
CA ALA A 31 8.13 8.55 8.12
C ALA A 31 8.49 8.66 6.63
N VAL A 32 9.18 7.67 6.07
CA VAL A 32 9.42 7.62 4.62
C VAL A 32 8.62 6.48 4.03
N VAL A 33 7.77 6.89 3.10
CA VAL A 33 7.07 6.01 2.17
C VAL A 33 7.60 6.39 0.79
N GLN A 34 8.27 5.45 0.15
CA GLN A 34 8.79 5.62 -1.21
C GLN A 34 8.45 4.36 -1.99
N GLY A 35 7.92 4.55 -3.19
CA GLY A 35 7.59 3.46 -4.08
C GLY A 35 7.67 3.89 -5.54
N LEU A 36 7.53 2.92 -6.41
CA LEU A 36 7.35 3.10 -7.84
C LEU A 36 5.94 2.72 -8.20
N GLU A 37 5.27 3.58 -8.96
CA GLU A 37 3.98 3.28 -9.57
C GLU A 37 4.17 3.27 -11.08
N GLY A 38 3.66 2.22 -11.72
CA GLY A 38 3.71 2.04 -13.16
C GLY A 38 2.33 1.68 -13.69
N SER A 39 1.99 2.21 -14.86
CA SER A 39 0.82 1.81 -15.62
C SER A 39 1.25 1.42 -17.03
N LEU A 40 0.65 0.35 -17.54
CA LEU A 40 0.88 -0.14 -18.88
C LEU A 40 -0.45 -0.59 -19.49
N ASN A 41 -0.91 0.15 -20.48
CA ASN A 41 -2.10 -0.18 -21.25
C ASN A 41 -1.68 -0.52 -22.68
N VAL A 42 -2.01 -1.72 -23.12
CA VAL A 42 -1.66 -2.25 -24.43
C VAL A 42 -2.93 -2.58 -25.19
N PRO A 43 -3.23 -1.89 -26.30
CA PRO A 43 -4.26 -2.34 -27.23
C PRO A 43 -3.69 -3.52 -28.04
N VAL A 44 -4.03 -4.75 -27.63
CA VAL A 44 -3.52 -5.97 -28.28
C VAL A 44 -4.15 -6.15 -29.66
N SER A 45 -5.41 -5.73 -29.82
CA SER A 45 -6.12 -5.63 -31.08
C SER A 45 -7.22 -4.56 -30.99
N GLU A 46 -7.96 -4.31 -32.08
CA GLU A 46 -9.12 -3.40 -32.07
C GLU A 46 -10.23 -3.83 -31.08
N THR A 47 -10.26 -5.10 -30.69
CA THR A 47 -11.28 -5.67 -29.80
C THR A 47 -10.72 -6.17 -28.47
N VAL A 48 -9.40 -6.15 -28.27
CA VAL A 48 -8.74 -6.65 -27.06
C VAL A 48 -7.84 -5.57 -26.46
N THR A 49 -8.13 -5.19 -25.22
CA THR A 49 -7.34 -4.25 -24.42
C THR A 49 -6.78 -4.95 -23.20
N TRP A 50 -5.49 -4.76 -22.95
CA TRP A 50 -4.83 -5.27 -21.77
C TRP A 50 -4.28 -4.12 -20.92
N SER A 51 -4.83 -3.94 -19.72
CA SER A 51 -4.50 -2.84 -18.82
C SER A 51 -3.83 -3.37 -17.56
N ASN A 52 -2.69 -2.80 -17.20
CA ASN A 52 -1.89 -3.22 -16.05
C ASN A 52 -1.52 -2.02 -15.19
N ASN A 53 -1.61 -2.17 -13.89
CA ASN A 53 -1.08 -1.23 -12.91
C ASN A 53 -0.24 -1.99 -11.90
N ALA A 54 0.95 -1.48 -11.61
CA ALA A 54 1.86 -2.06 -10.65
C ALA A 54 2.35 -0.99 -9.68
N THR A 55 2.32 -1.30 -8.39
CA THR A 55 2.89 -0.49 -7.33
C THR A 55 3.94 -1.33 -6.61
N TYR A 56 5.15 -0.81 -6.45
CA TYR A 56 6.22 -1.43 -5.70
C TYR A 56 6.70 -0.49 -4.60
N MET A 57 6.71 -0.95 -3.35
CA MET A 57 7.11 -0.17 -2.20
C MET A 57 8.59 -0.41 -1.88
N ILE A 58 9.43 0.62 -2.05
CA ILE A 58 10.88 0.59 -1.80
C ILE A 58 11.18 0.85 -0.32
N GLU A 59 10.60 1.92 0.25
CA GLU A 59 10.76 2.26 1.66
C GLU A 59 9.38 2.41 2.32
N ASN A 60 9.24 1.81 3.49
CA ASN A 60 8.06 1.90 4.34
C ASN A 60 8.49 1.74 5.81
N LYS A 61 9.35 2.66 6.27
CA LYS A 61 9.99 2.56 7.60
C LYS A 61 9.86 3.86 8.40
N ASN A 62 9.58 3.71 9.68
CA ASN A 62 9.66 4.78 10.67
C ASN A 62 11.14 5.02 10.96
N LYS A 63 11.67 6.20 10.61
CA LYS A 63 13.09 6.53 10.78
C LYS A 63 13.52 6.69 12.25
N THR A 64 12.57 6.65 13.19
CA THR A 64 12.80 6.88 14.63
C THR A 64 12.87 5.57 15.41
N THR A 65 12.04 4.57 15.06
CA THR A 65 11.97 3.27 15.76
C THR A 65 12.52 2.12 14.92
N GLY A 66 12.66 2.27 13.60
CA GLY A 66 13.05 1.20 12.69
C GLY A 66 11.92 0.26 12.26
N ASP A 67 10.74 0.39 12.87
CA ASP A 67 9.56 -0.41 12.57
C ASP A 67 8.81 0.05 11.30
N TYR A 68 8.02 -0.86 10.73
CA TYR A 68 7.19 -0.61 9.56
C TYR A 68 6.07 0.38 9.86
N LEU A 69 5.91 1.42 9.03
CA LEU A 69 4.87 2.45 9.19
C LEU A 69 3.47 1.96 8.84
N SER A 70 3.34 0.90 8.06
CA SER A 70 2.05 0.27 7.77
C SER A 70 2.30 -1.12 7.24
N VAL A 71 1.41 -2.04 7.58
CA VAL A 71 1.37 -3.39 7.00
C VAL A 71 0.78 -3.26 5.60
N ILE A 72 1.64 -3.05 4.60
CA ILE A 72 1.25 -3.02 3.18
C ILE A 72 2.11 -4.02 2.40
N PRO A 73 1.55 -4.69 1.37
CA PRO A 73 2.32 -5.58 0.51
C PRO A 73 3.53 -4.87 -0.10
N LYS A 74 4.67 -5.55 -0.21
CA LYS A 74 5.86 -4.98 -0.89
C LYS A 74 5.60 -4.60 -2.33
N PHE A 75 4.68 -5.30 -2.99
CA PHE A 75 4.19 -4.93 -4.30
C PHE A 75 2.75 -5.36 -4.50
N THR A 76 2.05 -4.66 -5.37
CA THR A 76 0.72 -5.01 -5.85
C THR A 76 0.72 -4.87 -7.36
N VAL A 77 0.29 -5.91 -8.07
CA VAL A 77 0.09 -5.87 -9.53
C VAL A 77 -1.36 -6.17 -9.82
N ASN A 78 -2.02 -5.28 -10.54
CA ASN A 78 -3.36 -5.44 -11.08
C ASN A 78 -3.28 -5.56 -12.60
N SER A 79 -3.90 -6.57 -13.18
CA SER A 79 -3.94 -6.83 -14.61
C SER A 79 -5.37 -7.15 -15.03
N THR A 80 -5.87 -6.44 -16.03
CA THR A 80 -7.21 -6.63 -16.60
C THR A 80 -7.10 -6.82 -18.10
N LEU A 81 -7.57 -7.95 -18.59
CA LEU A 81 -7.72 -8.25 -20.01
C LEU A 81 -9.20 -8.14 -20.38
N SER A 82 -9.52 -7.19 -21.26
CA SER A 82 -10.88 -6.94 -21.74
C SER A 82 -10.96 -7.31 -23.22
N TRP A 83 -11.92 -8.16 -23.56
CA TRP A 83 -12.15 -8.62 -24.93
C TRP A 83 -13.62 -8.40 -25.33
N GLN A 84 -13.83 -7.66 -26.41
CA GLN A 84 -15.12 -7.53 -27.07
C GLN A 84 -15.26 -8.66 -28.11
N ALA A 85 -15.96 -9.74 -27.75
CA ALA A 85 -16.11 -10.91 -28.62
C ALA A 85 -17.05 -10.63 -29.81
N THR A 86 -18.17 -9.94 -29.56
CA THR A 86 -19.12 -9.46 -30.58
C THR A 86 -19.64 -8.08 -30.17
N GLN A 87 -20.51 -7.43 -30.95
CA GLN A 87 -21.10 -6.15 -30.54
C GLN A 87 -21.90 -6.23 -29.22
N ASP A 88 -22.51 -7.38 -28.94
CA ASP A 88 -23.38 -7.58 -27.78
C ASP A 88 -22.74 -8.42 -26.66
N LEU A 89 -21.54 -8.98 -26.89
CA LEU A 89 -20.84 -9.83 -25.92
C LEU A 89 -19.42 -9.35 -25.66
N SER A 90 -19.12 -9.08 -24.39
CA SER A 90 -17.77 -8.80 -23.89
C SER A 90 -17.38 -9.75 -22.75
N MET A 91 -16.08 -9.99 -22.63
CA MET A 91 -15.47 -10.79 -21.59
C MET A 91 -14.36 -9.99 -20.92
N GLN A 92 -14.22 -10.15 -19.61
CA GLN A 92 -13.16 -9.50 -18.85
C GLN A 92 -12.53 -10.51 -17.89
N SER A 93 -11.20 -10.53 -17.86
CA SER A 93 -10.41 -11.32 -16.92
C SER A 93 -9.57 -10.40 -16.08
N THR A 94 -9.68 -10.51 -14.76
CA THR A 94 -8.96 -9.68 -13.79
C THR A 94 -8.04 -10.55 -12.95
N LEU A 95 -6.78 -10.14 -12.81
CA LEU A 95 -5.79 -10.76 -11.96
C LEU A 95 -5.21 -9.70 -11.03
N THR A 96 -5.22 -10.00 -9.73
CA THR A 96 -4.48 -9.21 -8.74
C THR A 96 -3.48 -10.08 -8.03
N TRP A 97 -2.23 -9.64 -8.00
CA TRP A 97 -1.13 -10.31 -7.33
C TRP A 97 -0.51 -9.43 -6.26
N TYR A 98 -0.53 -9.93 -5.02
CA TYR A 98 0.09 -9.29 -3.87
C TYR A 98 1.41 -9.96 -3.52
N GLY A 99 2.44 -9.12 -3.35
CA GLY A 99 3.74 -9.52 -2.83
C GLY A 99 3.71 -9.82 -1.33
N ARG A 100 4.78 -10.42 -0.84
CA ARG A 100 4.97 -10.67 0.60
C ARG A 100 4.95 -9.35 1.37
N GLN A 101 4.48 -9.43 2.61
CA GLN A 101 4.48 -8.36 3.60
C GLN A 101 5.84 -8.30 4.30
#